data_AF-E1JRT9-F1
#
_entry.id   AF-E1JRT9-F1
#
_cell.length_a   1.000
_cell.length_b   1.000
_cell.length_c   1.000
_cell.angle_alpha   90.00
_cell.angle_beta   90.00
_cell.angle_gamma   90.00
#
_symmetry.space_group_name_H-M   'P 1'
#
loop_
_entity.id
_entity.type
_entity.pdbx_description
1 polymer ?
#
loop_
_entity_poly.entity_id
_entity_poly.type
_entity_poly.pdbx_seq_one_letter_code
_entity_poly.pdbx_strand_id
1 'polypeptide(L)'
;MNLGRIVFWALFTVSGVWLENAIPGVDFLAPGLILAMQEEKWTVPIWLGLAWLFIQEGTGSLAFGAGLLWYGGLAGLYFFGHWLFEARNFLFMFIVGLCLGVMHFVLVNLMALLLDWSVPLERLLMESVMQALIFPVEWGLIYLIHRYLPDTPHAA
;
A
#
# COMPACT_ATOMS: atom_id res chain seq x y z
N MET A 1 5.38 16.12 13.55
CA MET A 1 4.95 16.16 12.15
C MET A 1 4.42 17.56 11.88
N ASN A 2 4.83 18.21 10.78
CA ASN A 2 4.28 19.53 10.41
C ASN A 2 2.80 19.38 10.06
N LEU A 3 1.97 20.40 10.35
CA LEU A 3 0.52 20.35 10.10
C LEU A 3 0.19 20.01 8.63
N GLY A 4 0.95 20.54 7.67
CA GLY A 4 0.78 20.23 6.25
C GLY A 4 0.96 18.75 5.92
N ARG A 5 1.89 18.06 6.57
CA ARG A 5 2.11 16.62 6.40
C ARG A 5 0.97 15.80 7.00
N ILE A 6 0.46 16.22 8.16
CA ILE A 6 -0.72 15.58 8.79
C ILE A 6 -1.93 15.68 7.86
N VAL A 7 -2.20 16.88 7.32
CA VAL A 7 -3.31 17.10 6.39
C VAL A 7 -3.13 16.28 5.11
N PHE A 8 -1.91 16.21 4.57
CA PHE A 8 -1.61 15.37 3.41
C PHE A 8 -1.93 13.89 3.66
N TRP A 9 -1.40 13.30 4.74
CA TRP A 9 -1.64 11.89 5.07
C TRP A 9 -3.11 11.60 5.41
N ALA A 10 -3.80 12.55 6.05
CA ALA A 10 -5.22 12.42 6.32
C ALA A 10 -6.06 12.44 5.04
N LEU A 11 -5.80 13.41 4.14
CA LEU A 11 -6.47 13.47 2.83
C LEU A 11 -6.17 12.23 2.00
N PHE A 12 -4.90 11.78 1.99
CA PHE A 12 -4.48 10.56 1.30
C PHE A 12 -5.24 9.33 1.80
N THR A 13 -5.36 9.18 3.13
CA THR A 13 -6.09 8.06 3.74
C THR A 13 -7.57 8.09 3.31
N VAL A 14 -8.22 9.25 3.38
CA VAL A 14 -9.63 9.39 2.98
C VAL A 14 -9.81 9.08 1.50
N SER A 15 -8.93 9.58 0.62
CA SER A 15 -9.00 9.28 -0.81
C SER A 15 -8.72 7.81 -1.12
N GLY A 16 -7.75 7.19 -0.44
CA GLY A 16 -7.43 5.78 -0.62
C GLY A 16 -8.61 4.88 -0.26
N VAL A 17 -9.20 5.08 0.92
CA VAL A 17 -10.39 4.32 1.35
C VAL A 17 -11.57 4.51 0.38
N TRP A 18 -11.73 5.70 -0.20
CA TRP A 18 -12.78 5.94 -1.19
C TRP A 18 -12.49 5.25 -2.53
N LEU A 19 -11.23 5.21 -2.97
CA LEU A 19 -10.80 4.48 -4.16
C LEU A 19 -10.92 2.97 -4.00
N GLU A 20 -10.64 2.43 -2.82
CA GLU A 20 -10.83 1.02 -2.48
C GLU A 20 -12.30 0.60 -2.57
N ASN A 21 -13.21 1.52 -2.24
CA ASN A 21 -14.64 1.29 -2.45
C ASN A 21 -15.01 1.24 -3.95
N ALA A 22 -14.33 2.04 -4.79
CA ALA A 22 -14.58 2.10 -6.22
C ALA A 22 -13.94 0.93 -7.00
N ILE A 23 -12.76 0.46 -6.58
CA ILE A 23 -12.01 -0.63 -7.19
C ILE A 23 -11.73 -1.68 -6.11
N PRO A 24 -12.67 -2.61 -5.88
CA PRO A 24 -12.51 -3.63 -4.86
C PRO A 24 -11.36 -4.58 -5.22
N GLY A 25 -10.62 -5.02 -4.20
CA GLY A 25 -9.48 -5.95 -4.35
C GLY A 25 -8.14 -5.27 -4.64
N VAL A 26 -8.11 -3.93 -4.71
CA VAL A 26 -6.89 -3.14 -4.83
C VAL A 26 -6.69 -2.33 -3.56
N ASP A 27 -5.51 -2.41 -2.95
CA ASP A 27 -5.11 -1.60 -1.80
C ASP A 27 -4.36 -0.35 -2.28
N PHE A 28 -5.02 0.80 -2.13
CA PHE A 28 -4.52 2.12 -2.54
C PHE A 28 -3.68 2.77 -1.42
N LEU A 29 -3.71 2.24 -0.19
CA LEU A 29 -2.90 2.73 0.92
C LEU A 29 -1.48 2.13 0.88
N ALA A 30 -1.30 0.95 0.30
CA ALA A 30 -0.01 0.27 0.16
C ALA A 30 1.11 1.14 -0.47
N PRO A 31 0.91 1.83 -1.61
CA PRO A 31 1.92 2.74 -2.18
C PRO A 31 2.31 3.88 -1.23
N GLY A 32 1.32 4.43 -0.52
CA GLY A 32 1.53 5.47 0.47
C GLY A 32 2.42 5.01 1.62
N LEU A 33 2.33 3.73 1.99
CA LEU A 33 3.15 3.16 3.08
C LEU A 33 4.60 3.07 2.64
N ILE A 34 4.86 2.60 1.41
CA ILE A 34 6.21 2.58 0.87
C ILE A 34 6.78 4.00 0.81
N LEU A 35 6.00 4.98 0.33
CA LEU A 35 6.47 6.37 0.27
C LEU A 35 6.82 6.91 1.66
N ALA A 36 6.00 6.62 2.68
CA ALA A 36 6.31 6.99 4.05
C ALA A 36 7.58 6.30 4.56
N MET A 37 7.83 5.04 4.18
CA MET A 37 9.09 4.34 4.50
C MET A 37 10.31 4.92 3.78
N GLN A 38 10.12 5.63 2.66
CA GLN A 38 11.19 6.23 1.85
C GLN A 38 11.58 7.64 2.29
N GLU A 39 10.59 8.49 2.57
CA GLU A 39 10.78 9.94 2.73
C GLU A 39 10.58 10.42 4.19
N GLU A 40 9.91 9.64 5.03
CA GLU A 40 9.60 10.02 6.41
C GLU A 40 10.49 9.31 7.45
N LYS A 41 10.45 9.82 8.68
CA LYS A 41 11.08 9.16 9.83
C LYS A 41 10.39 7.83 10.10
N TRP A 42 11.15 6.80 10.50
CA TRP A 42 10.66 5.45 10.86
C TRP A 42 9.41 5.39 11.74
N THR A 43 9.16 6.39 12.59
CA THR A 43 7.95 6.43 13.43
C THR A 43 6.67 6.66 12.63
N VAL A 44 6.72 7.42 11.53
CA VAL A 44 5.55 7.77 10.71
C VAL A 44 4.96 6.56 9.98
N PRO A 45 5.71 5.76 9.18
CA PRO A 45 5.16 4.59 8.52
C PRO A 45 4.69 3.52 9.51
N ILE A 46 5.26 3.43 10.72
CA ILE A 46 4.76 2.53 11.76
C ILE A 46 3.37 2.94 12.22
N TRP A 47 3.17 4.23 12.55
CA TRP A 47 1.85 4.71 12.98
C TRP A 47 0.81 4.68 11.86
N LEU A 48 1.20 5.05 10.63
CA LEU A 48 0.32 4.95 9.45
C LEU A 48 -0.02 3.50 9.14
N GLY A 49 0.97 2.61 9.11
CA GLY A 49 0.77 1.18 8.89
C GLY A 49 -0.14 0.54 9.93
N LEU A 50 0.01 0.90 11.22
CA LEU A 50 -0.91 0.45 12.27
C LEU A 50 -2.32 0.99 12.06
N ALA A 51 -2.47 2.28 11.75
CA ALA A 51 -3.78 2.89 11.52
C ALA A 51 -4.49 2.26 10.31
N TRP A 52 -3.77 2.10 9.20
CA TRP A 52 -4.31 1.52 7.98
C TRP A 52 -4.57 0.01 8.11
N LEU A 53 -3.76 -0.72 8.89
CA LEU A 53 -4.06 -2.10 9.24
C LEU A 53 -5.41 -2.20 9.96
N PHE A 54 -5.68 -1.33 10.95
CA PHE A 54 -6.99 -1.34 11.62
C PHE A 54 -8.15 -0.94 10.70
N ILE A 55 -7.92 0.00 9.78
CA ILE A 55 -8.93 0.37 8.77
C ILE A 55 -9.22 -0.84 7.88
N GLN A 56 -8.19 -1.46 7.28
CA GLN A 56 -8.37 -2.58 6.36
C GLN A 56 -8.96 -3.82 7.03
N GLU A 57 -8.54 -4.15 8.25
CA GLU A 57 -9.13 -5.25 9.02
C GLU A 57 -10.57 -4.95 9.45
N GLY A 58 -10.93 -3.67 9.59
CA GLY A 58 -12.29 -3.23 9.91
C GLY A 58 -13.23 -3.14 8.71
N THR A 59 -12.70 -2.93 7.50
CA THR A 59 -13.47 -2.82 6.25
C THR A 59 -13.44 -4.09 5.41
N GLY A 60 -12.44 -4.95 5.60
CA GLY A 60 -12.23 -6.18 4.85
C GLY A 60 -13.19 -7.30 5.25
N SER A 61 -13.51 -8.16 4.28
CA SER A 61 -14.35 -9.36 4.49
C SER A 61 -13.55 -10.62 4.84
N LEU A 62 -12.22 -10.54 4.89
CA LEU A 62 -11.32 -11.67 5.15
C LEU A 62 -11.05 -11.81 6.66
N ALA A 63 -10.57 -13.00 7.06
CA ALA A 63 -10.23 -13.28 8.45
C ALA A 63 -9.13 -12.34 8.97
N PHE A 64 -9.25 -11.97 10.25
CA PHE A 64 -8.29 -11.14 10.95
C PHE A 64 -6.87 -11.70 10.82
N GLY A 65 -5.94 -10.89 10.31
CA GLY A 65 -4.55 -11.30 10.06
C GLY A 65 -4.16 -11.28 8.58
N ALA A 66 -5.13 -11.23 7.66
CA ALA A 66 -4.85 -11.02 6.25
C ALA A 66 -4.17 -9.66 6.00
N GLY A 67 -4.63 -8.59 6.66
CA GLY A 67 -4.03 -7.26 6.60
C GLY A 67 -2.65 -7.22 7.25
N LEU A 68 -2.45 -7.94 8.36
CA LEU A 68 -1.11 -8.07 8.97
C LEU A 68 -0.10 -8.74 8.05
N LEU A 69 -0.49 -9.84 7.39
CA LEU A 69 0.35 -10.51 6.40
C LEU A 69 0.59 -9.64 5.17
N TRP A 70 -0.41 -8.87 4.75
CA TRP A 70 -0.33 -7.94 3.63
C TRP A 70 0.68 -6.81 3.88
N TYR A 71 0.47 -6.01 4.91
CA TYR A 71 1.36 -4.90 5.25
C TYR A 71 2.74 -5.38 5.73
N GLY A 72 2.79 -6.50 6.45
CA GLY A 72 4.04 -7.12 6.87
C GLY A 72 4.86 -7.64 5.69
N GLY A 73 4.22 -8.31 4.72
CA GLY A 73 4.87 -8.76 3.50
C GLY A 73 5.28 -7.61 2.60
N LEU A 74 4.49 -6.55 2.50
CA LEU A 74 4.84 -5.31 1.80
C LEU A 74 6.10 -4.67 2.39
N ALA A 75 6.14 -4.49 3.72
CA ALA A 75 7.31 -3.97 4.41
C ALA A 75 8.52 -4.88 4.18
N GLY A 76 8.35 -6.20 4.29
CA GLY A 76 9.40 -7.19 4.01
C GLY A 76 9.95 -7.08 2.58
N LEU A 77 9.07 -7.06 1.57
CA LEU A 77 9.44 -6.88 0.16
C LEU A 77 10.22 -5.57 -0.05
N TYR A 78 9.79 -4.48 0.59
CA TYR A 78 10.51 -3.22 0.53
C TYR A 78 11.90 -3.33 1.15
N PHE A 79 12.05 -3.92 2.35
CA PHE A 79 13.35 -4.09 3.00
C PHE A 79 14.32 -4.95 2.19
N PHE A 80 13.85 -6.11 1.70
CA PHE A 80 14.66 -6.98 0.84
C PHE A 80 15.02 -6.29 -0.47
N GLY A 81 14.05 -5.57 -1.04
CA GLY A 81 14.20 -4.88 -2.30
C GLY A 81 15.13 -3.67 -2.24
N HIS A 82 15.08 -2.89 -1.15
CA HIS A 82 15.97 -1.75 -0.89
C HIS A 82 17.44 -2.18 -0.80
N TRP A 83 17.72 -3.41 -0.37
CA TRP A 83 19.07 -3.95 -0.35
C TRP A 83 19.60 -4.27 -1.76
N LEU A 84 18.71 -4.58 -2.71
CA LEU A 84 19.06 -4.99 -4.07
C LEU A 84 19.05 -3.82 -5.08
N PHE A 85 18.23 -2.78 -4.84
CA PHE A 85 18.04 -1.65 -5.75
C PHE A 85 17.95 -0.31 -5.03
N GLU A 86 18.26 0.79 -5.73
CA GLU A 86 17.90 2.13 -5.27
C GLU A 86 16.38 2.23 -5.10
N ALA A 87 15.93 2.43 -3.85
CA ALA A 87 14.50 2.43 -3.50
C ALA A 87 13.67 3.44 -4.30
N ARG A 88 14.27 4.50 -4.85
CA ARG A 88 13.59 5.54 -5.63
C ARG A 88 13.46 5.23 -7.13
N ASN A 89 13.95 4.08 -7.59
CA ASN A 89 13.88 3.72 -9.00
C ASN A 89 12.47 3.22 -9.38
N PHE A 90 11.90 3.74 -10.46
CA PHE A 90 10.61 3.30 -10.98
C PHE A 90 10.59 1.80 -11.32
N LEU A 91 11.71 1.27 -11.83
CA LEU A 91 11.86 -0.16 -12.12
C LEU A 91 11.69 -1.02 -10.85
N PHE A 92 12.25 -0.56 -9.74
CA PHE A 92 12.11 -1.23 -8.45
C PHE A 92 10.64 -1.30 -8.02
N MET A 93 9.92 -0.17 -8.14
CA MET A 93 8.50 -0.11 -7.81
C MET A 93 7.63 -0.98 -8.70
N PHE A 94 7.99 -1.11 -9.98
CA PHE A 94 7.31 -2.02 -10.89
C PHE A 94 7.50 -3.48 -10.47
N ILE A 95 8.71 -3.89 -10.07
CA ILE A 95 8.96 -5.23 -9.53
C ILE A 95 8.17 -5.46 -8.25
N VAL A 96 8.16 -4.49 -7.33
CA VAL A 96 7.37 -4.57 -6.09
C VAL A 96 5.88 -4.71 -6.39
N GLY A 97 5.35 -3.97 -7.38
CA GLY A 97 3.98 -4.12 -7.88
C GLY A 97 3.68 -5.53 -8.39
N LEU A 98 4.55 -6.10 -9.24
CA LEU A 98 4.41 -7.48 -9.69
C LEU A 98 4.42 -8.48 -8.52
N CYS A 99 5.34 -8.31 -7.57
CA CYS A 99 5.38 -9.14 -6.37
C CYS A 99 4.10 -9.01 -5.52
N LEU A 100 3.55 -7.79 -5.40
CA LEU A 100 2.29 -7.52 -4.71
C LEU A 100 1.11 -8.21 -5.38
N GLY A 101 1.03 -8.21 -6.72
CA GLY A 101 -0.03 -8.95 -7.43
C GLY A 101 0.02 -10.46 -7.19
N VAL A 102 1.23 -11.04 -7.21
CA VAL A 102 1.45 -12.46 -6.88
C VAL A 102 1.10 -12.72 -5.42
N MET A 103 1.55 -11.85 -4.51
CA MET A 103 1.26 -11.94 -3.09
C MET A 103 -0.25 -11.84 -2.81
N HIS A 104 -0.97 -10.97 -3.52
CA HIS A 104 -2.43 -10.85 -3.44
C HIS A 104 -3.10 -12.16 -3.83
N PHE A 105 -2.68 -12.73 -4.96
CA PHE A 105 -3.20 -14.02 -5.44
C PHE A 105 -3.00 -15.12 -4.40
N VAL A 106 -1.79 -15.22 -3.85
CA VAL A 106 -1.43 -16.25 -2.88
C VAL A 106 -2.18 -16.06 -1.56
N LEU A 107 -2.20 -14.84 -1.00
CA LEU A 107 -2.83 -14.58 0.29
C LEU A 107 -4.35 -14.76 0.24
N VAL A 108 -5.02 -14.28 -0.80
CA VAL A 108 -6.47 -14.45 -0.93
C VAL A 108 -6.83 -15.92 -1.12
N ASN A 109 -6.06 -16.69 -1.93
CA ASN A 109 -6.26 -18.13 -2.04
C ASN A 109 -6.04 -18.84 -0.69
N LEU A 110 -4.95 -18.53 0.02
CA LEU A 110 -4.66 -19.15 1.32
C LEU A 110 -5.78 -18.86 2.33
N MET A 111 -6.23 -17.61 2.41
CA MET A 111 -7.33 -17.24 3.31
C MET A 111 -8.64 -17.89 2.89
N ALA A 112 -8.96 -17.93 1.60
CA ALA A 112 -10.16 -18.59 1.09
C ALA A 112 -10.16 -20.09 1.42
N LEU A 113 -9.02 -20.77 1.26
CA LEU A 113 -8.85 -22.18 1.66
C LEU A 113 -9.03 -22.40 3.16
N LEU A 114 -8.49 -21.50 4.00
CA LEU A 114 -8.65 -21.59 5.45
C LEU A 114 -10.10 -21.32 5.91
N LEU A 115 -10.84 -20.51 5.15
CA LEU A 115 -12.24 -20.16 5.43
C LEU A 115 -13.25 -21.11 4.75
N ASP A 116 -12.78 -22.14 4.05
CA ASP A 116 -13.59 -23.04 3.19
C ASP A 116 -14.49 -22.24 2.21
N TRP A 117 -13.99 -21.09 1.76
CA TRP A 117 -14.67 -20.17 0.86
C TRP A 117 -14.15 -20.34 -0.57
N SER A 118 -15.04 -20.24 -1.56
CA SER A 118 -14.63 -20.26 -2.97
C SER A 118 -14.66 -18.84 -3.57
N VAL A 119 -13.49 -18.33 -3.93
CA VAL A 119 -13.36 -17.08 -4.69
C VAL A 119 -13.27 -17.45 -6.18
N PRO A 120 -14.09 -16.84 -7.06
CA PRO A 120 -13.97 -17.06 -8.50
C PRO A 120 -12.56 -16.71 -9.00
N LEU A 121 -11.90 -17.67 -9.65
CA LEU A 121 -10.51 -17.51 -10.11
C LEU A 121 -10.33 -16.31 -11.05
N GLU A 122 -11.31 -16.08 -11.94
CA GLU A 122 -11.29 -14.95 -12.87
C GLU A 122 -11.25 -13.61 -12.14
N ARG A 123 -12.07 -13.46 -11.09
CA ARG A 123 -12.11 -12.26 -10.26
C ARG A 123 -10.77 -12.07 -9.54
N LEU A 124 -10.24 -13.13 -8.93
CA LEU A 124 -8.99 -13.06 -8.19
C LEU A 124 -7.80 -12.70 -9.09
N LEU A 125 -7.72 -13.30 -10.29
CA LEU A 125 -6.68 -12.96 -11.26
C LEU A 125 -6.79 -11.50 -11.70
N MET A 126 -8.01 -11.01 -11.95
CA MET A 126 -8.24 -9.62 -12.31
C MET A 126 -7.77 -8.68 -11.19
N GLU A 127 -8.18 -8.91 -9.94
CA GLU A 127 -7.77 -8.10 -8.78
C GLU A 127 -6.24 -8.11 -8.61
N SER A 128 -5.59 -9.27 -8.74
CA SER A 128 -4.12 -9.39 -8.67
C SER A 128 -3.39 -8.63 -9.79
N VAL A 129 -3.91 -8.66 -11.02
CA VAL A 129 -3.34 -7.91 -12.14
C VAL A 129 -3.55 -6.41 -11.94
N MET A 130 -4.74 -6.01 -11.50
CA MET A 130 -5.04 -4.61 -11.18
C MET A 130 -4.12 -4.10 -10.08
N GLN A 131 -3.94 -4.83 -8.97
CA GLN A 131 -3.01 -4.48 -7.90
C GLN A 131 -1.59 -4.31 -8.43
N ALA A 132 -1.12 -5.22 -9.28
CA ALA A 132 0.24 -5.15 -9.82
C ALA A 132 0.48 -3.94 -10.72
N LEU A 133 -0.52 -3.52 -11.49
CA LEU A 133 -0.41 -2.42 -12.45
C LEU A 133 -0.72 -1.06 -11.83
N ILE A 134 -1.70 -0.98 -10.93
CA ILE A 134 -2.11 0.26 -10.28
C ILE A 134 -1.04 0.71 -9.30
N PHE A 135 -0.44 -0.22 -8.55
CA PHE A 135 0.57 0.07 -7.54
C PHE A 135 1.72 0.99 -8.03
N PRO A 136 2.47 0.67 -9.11
CA PRO A 136 3.56 1.53 -9.57
C PRO A 136 3.08 2.88 -10.11
N VAL A 137 1.89 2.93 -10.72
CA VAL A 137 1.31 4.17 -11.25
C VAL A 137 0.92 5.09 -10.10
N GLU A 138 0.22 4.56 -9.11
CA GLU A 138 -0.20 5.28 -7.93
C GLU A 138 1.01 5.77 -7.12
N TRP A 139 2.00 4.91 -6.86
CA TRP A 139 3.23 5.33 -6.22
C TRP A 139 3.88 6.52 -6.94
N GLY A 140 3.96 6.46 -8.28
CA GLY A 140 4.53 7.54 -9.09
C GLY A 140 3.76 8.85 -8.94
N LEU A 141 2.43 8.80 -8.92
CA LEU A 141 1.58 9.97 -8.71
C LEU A 141 1.78 10.58 -7.32
N ILE A 142 1.74 9.76 -6.27
CA ILE A 142 1.90 10.23 -4.89
C ILE A 142 3.32 10.77 -4.69
N TYR A 143 4.34 10.13 -5.25
CA TYR A 143 5.72 10.60 -5.22
C TYR A 143 5.87 12.00 -5.84
N LEU A 144 5.23 12.24 -6.98
CA LEU A 144 5.21 13.56 -7.61
C LEU A 144 4.49 14.58 -6.72
N ILE A 145 3.30 14.26 -6.21
CA ILE A 145 2.53 15.17 -5.35
C ILE A 145 3.32 15.50 -4.08
N HIS A 146 3.95 14.50 -3.45
CA HIS A 146 4.76 14.68 -2.26
C HIS A 146 5.99 15.54 -2.52
N ARG A 147 6.63 15.39 -3.69
CA ARG A 147 7.78 16.22 -4.10
C ARG A 147 7.40 17.68 -4.34
N TYR A 148 6.20 17.95 -4.83
CA TYR A 148 5.68 19.30 -5.04
C TYR A 148 4.98 19.88 -3.81
N LEU A 149 4.78 19.09 -2.75
CA LEU A 149 4.30 19.60 -1.49
C LEU A 149 5.38 20.53 -0.95
N PRO A 150 5.11 21.84 -0.78
CA PRO A 150 6.10 22.72 -0.19
C PRO A 150 6.40 22.19 1.20
N ASP A 151 7.63 21.75 1.43
CA ASP A 151 8.18 21.85 2.77
C ASP A 151 7.94 23.31 3.19
N THR A 152 7.46 23.54 4.39
CA THR A 152 7.56 24.86 5.00
C THR A 152 8.91 24.94 5.71
N PRO A 153 10.01 25.35 5.03
CA PRO A 153 11.10 26.01 5.72
C PRO A 153 10.79 27.51 5.70
N HIS A 154 10.36 28.01 6.86
CA HIS A 154 10.48 29.42 7.27
C HIS A 154 9.65 30.47 6.52
N ALA A 155 8.61 30.99 7.18
CA ALA A 155 8.62 32.42 7.50
C ALA A 155 9.29 32.48 8.90
N ALA A 156 10.60 32.72 9.06
CA ALA A 156 11.37 33.91 8.70
C ALA A 156 10.72 35.17 9.27
#